data_AF-A0A2G2XG64-F1
#
_entry.id   AF-A0A2G2XG64-F1
#
_cell.length_a   1.000
_cell.length_b   1.000
_cell.length_c   1.000
_cell.angle_alpha   90.00
_cell.angle_beta   90.00
_cell.angle_gamma   90.00
#
_symmetry.space_group_name_H-M   'P 1'
#
loop_
_entity.id
_entity.type
_entity.pdbx_description
1 polymer ?
#
loop_
_entity_poly.entity_id
_entity_poly.type
_entity_poly.pdbx_seq_one_letter_code
_entity_poly.pdbx_strand_id
1 'polypeptide(L)'
;MKDDYEVEEKKQAAADVLFQYSNFVMACIGNQVRPCDLRLHLMKEVSGLPSSLKRETRPASSPDVMGESSSSGTSRLDKADSFRGP
;
A
#
# COMPACT_ATOMS: atom_id res chain seq x y z
N MET A 1 36.13 21.58 5.93
CA MET A 1 35.45 22.33 7.02
C MET A 1 34.02 22.72 6.64
N LYS A 2 33.78 23.52 5.60
CA LYS A 2 32.40 23.88 5.19
C LYS A 2 31.62 22.68 4.65
N ASP A 3 32.25 21.87 3.80
CA ASP A 3 31.61 20.66 3.22
C ASP A 3 31.23 19.62 4.28
N ASP A 4 32.05 19.48 5.33
CA ASP A 4 31.78 18.55 6.43
C ASP A 4 30.53 18.98 7.22
N TYR A 5 30.31 20.29 7.36
CA TYR A 5 29.14 20.84 8.02
C TYR A 5 27.87 20.61 7.19
N GLU A 6 27.92 20.82 5.87
CA GLU A 6 26.79 20.56 4.98
C GLU A 6 26.41 19.07 4.94
N VAL A 7 27.39 18.17 5.04
CA VAL A 7 27.14 16.74 5.12
C VAL A 7 26.45 16.38 6.43
N GLU A 8 26.89 16.94 7.56
CA GLU A 8 26.30 16.65 8.87
C GLU A 8 24.88 17.21 8.99
N GLU A 9 24.63 18.40 8.43
CA GLU A 9 23.28 18.99 8.35
C GLU A 9 22.32 18.09 7.55
N LYS A 10 22.75 17.58 6.39
CA LYS A 10 21.94 16.65 5.58
C LYS A 10 21.65 15.35 6.31
N LYS A 11 22.62 14.81 7.08
CA LYS A 11 22.40 13.63 7.92
C LYS A 11 21.35 13.90 8.99
N GLN A 12 21.45 15.05 9.66
CA GLN A 12 20.47 15.44 10.68
C GLN A 12 19.07 15.56 10.08
N ALA A 13 18.94 16.25 8.94
CA ALA A 13 17.66 16.37 8.24
C ALA A 13 17.08 15.01 7.84
N ALA A 14 17.92 14.09 7.33
CA ALA A 14 17.49 12.74 7.00
C ALA A 14 17.05 11.94 8.24
N ALA A 15 17.77 12.07 9.35
CA ALA A 15 17.42 11.44 10.61
C ALA A 15 16.08 11.97 11.15
N ASP A 16 15.85 13.27 11.07
CA ASP A 16 14.59 13.90 11.51
C ASP A 16 13.40 13.40 10.67
N VAL A 17 13.56 13.31 9.36
CA VAL A 17 12.52 12.77 8.45
C VAL A 17 12.20 11.31 8.78
N LEU A 18 13.23 10.48 8.99
CA LEU A 18 13.04 9.07 9.36
C LEU A 18 12.36 8.94 10.73
N PHE A 19 12.73 9.80 11.69
CA PHE A 19 12.10 9.82 13.01
C PHE A 19 10.62 10.21 12.91
N GLN A 20 10.28 11.24 12.14
CA GLN A 20 8.88 11.63 11.91
C GLN A 20 8.08 10.50 11.24
N TYR A 21 8.66 9.84 10.24
CA TYR A 21 8.04 8.68 9.60
C TYR A 21 7.80 7.54 10.59
N SER A 22 8.77 7.26 11.47
CA SER A 22 8.63 6.22 12.49
C SER A 22 7.47 6.50 13.46
N ASN A 23 7.31 7.75 13.89
CA ASN A 23 6.20 8.17 14.74
C ASN A 23 4.84 8.01 14.05
N PHE A 24 4.77 8.38 12.77
CA PHE A 24 3.57 8.19 11.97
C PHE A 24 3.18 6.71 11.85
N VAL A 25 4.13 5.82 11.59
CA VAL A 25 3.88 4.37 11.51
C VAL A 25 3.43 3.82 12.86
N MET A 26 4.07 4.21 13.96
CA MET A 26 3.63 3.82 15.30
C MET A 26 2.20 4.27 15.60
N ALA A 27 1.83 5.49 15.20
CA ALA A 27 0.45 5.97 15.32
C ALA A 27 -0.52 5.14 14.47
N CYS A 28 -0.14 4.73 13.25
CA CYS A 28 -0.96 3.85 12.40
C CYS A 28 -1.19 2.48 13.05
N ILE A 29 -0.16 1.90 13.66
CA ILE A 29 -0.25 0.64 14.42
C ILE A 29 -1.21 0.80 15.60
N GLY A 30 -1.05 1.86 16.40
CA GLY A 30 -1.95 2.15 17.54
C GLY A 30 -3.40 2.42 17.14
N ASN A 31 -3.62 2.90 15.90
CA ASN A 31 -4.96 3.12 15.33
C ASN A 31 -5.52 1.90 14.59
N GLN A 32 -4.86 0.73 14.66
CA GLN A 32 -5.27 -0.49 13.98
C GLN A 32 -5.47 -0.32 12.46
N VAL A 33 -4.68 0.54 11.82
CA VAL A 33 -4.72 0.72 10.37
C VAL A 33 -4.27 -0.57 9.70
N ARG A 34 -5.05 -1.07 8.72
CA ARG A 34 -4.66 -2.27 7.98
C ARG A 34 -3.40 -2.00 7.17
N PRO A 35 -2.45 -2.96 7.09
CA PRO A 35 -1.23 -2.79 6.31
C PRO A 35 -1.45 -2.44 4.84
N CYS A 36 -2.54 -2.96 4.24
CA CYS A 36 -2.91 -2.65 2.85
C CYS A 36 -3.33 -1.19 2.65
N ASP A 37 -4.07 -0.61 3.61
CA ASP A 37 -4.51 0.79 3.56
C ASP A 37 -3.33 1.73 3.80
N LEU A 38 -2.43 1.38 4.74
CA LEU A 38 -1.18 2.10 4.95
C LEU A 38 -0.30 2.07 3.68
N ARG A 39 -0.13 0.89 3.05
CA ARG A 39 0.62 0.76 1.80
C ARG A 39 0.04 1.64 0.70
N LEU A 40 -1.28 1.64 0.51
CA LEU A 40 -1.94 2.47 -0.49
C LEU A 40 -1.79 3.97 -0.16
N HIS A 41 -1.90 4.35 1.11
CA HIS A 41 -1.68 5.72 1.54
C HIS A 41 -0.28 6.20 1.19
N LEU A 42 0.75 5.41 1.52
CA LEU A 42 2.15 5.73 1.20
C LEU A 42 2.37 5.84 -0.31
N MET A 43 1.79 4.93 -1.11
CA MET A 43 1.89 5.01 -2.57
C MET A 43 1.28 6.31 -3.14
N LYS A 44 0.21 6.82 -2.52
CA LYS A 44 -0.40 8.10 -2.93
C LYS A 44 0.48 9.29 -2.53
N GLU A 45 0.98 9.31 -1.30
CA GLU A 45 1.86 10.38 -0.78
C GLU A 45 3.12 10.54 -1.64
N VAL A 46 3.83 9.43 -1.95
CA VAL A 46 5.04 9.49 -2.80
C VAL A 46 4.74 9.91 -4.23
N SER A 47 3.50 9.75 -4.68
CA SER A 47 3.04 10.18 -6.01
C SER A 47 2.47 11.61 -6.02
N GLY A 48 2.47 12.31 -4.87
CA GLY A 48 1.88 13.65 -4.74
C GLY A 48 0.35 13.67 -4.84
N LEU A 49 -0.31 12.52 -4.67
CA LEU A 49 -1.76 12.40 -4.72
C LEU A 49 -2.36 12.60 -3.32
N PRO A 50 -3.51 13.28 -3.21
CA PRO A 50 -4.17 13.47 -1.92
C PRO A 50 -4.59 12.12 -1.32
N SER A 51 -4.32 11.94 -0.03
CA SER A 51 -4.55 10.69 0.69
C SER A 51 -5.01 10.94 2.12
N SER A 52 -5.71 9.98 2.70
CA SER A 52 -6.15 10.03 4.10
C SER A 52 -6.29 8.61 4.63
N LEU A 53 -5.75 8.37 5.82
CA LEU A 53 -5.96 7.13 6.55
C LEU A 53 -7.18 7.28 7.45
N LYS A 54 -8.27 6.62 7.07
CA LYS A 54 -9.44 6.54 7.95
C LYS A 54 -9.18 5.50 9.03
N ARG A 55 -9.53 5.84 10.27
CA ARG A 55 -9.56 4.89 11.37
C ARG A 55 -10.64 3.85 11.06
N GLU A 56 -10.29 2.56 11.08
CA GLU A 56 -11.29 1.51 10.95
C GLU A 56 -12.06 1.41 12.28
N THR A 57 -13.13 2.18 12.43
CA THR A 57 -14.10 1.96 13.50
C THR A 57 -14.88 0.68 13.15
N ARG A 58 -14.33 -0.49 13.48
CA ARG A 58 -15.10 -1.73 13.42
C ARG A 58 -16.10 -1.73 14.58
N PRO A 59 -17.43 -1.71 14.36
CA PRO A 59 -18.32 -2.32 15.33
C PRO A 59 -17.95 -3.82 15.40
N ALA A 60 -17.85 -4.36 16.61
CA ALA A 60 -17.62 -5.77 16.84
C ALA A 60 -18.84 -6.57 16.37
N SER A 61 -18.93 -6.90 15.08
CA SER A 61 -19.93 -7.85 14.59
C SER A 61 -19.47 -8.57 13.33
N SER A 62 -19.20 -9.87 13.53
CA SER A 62 -19.13 -11.00 12.59
C SER A 62 -17.93 -11.10 11.62
N PRO A 63 -17.25 -12.27 11.55
CA PRO A 63 -16.30 -12.57 10.49
C PRO A 63 -17.08 -13.09 9.26
N ASP A 64 -17.24 -12.26 8.23
CA ASP A 64 -17.66 -12.77 6.93
C ASP A 64 -16.46 -13.41 6.22
N VAL A 65 -16.46 -14.75 6.31
CA VAL A 65 -16.08 -15.75 5.32
C VAL A 65 -15.01 -15.37 4.29
N MET A 66 -13.90 -16.11 4.36
CA MET A 66 -12.91 -16.31 3.31
C MET A 66 -13.61 -16.67 1.99
N GLY A 67 -13.69 -15.71 1.06
CA GLY A 67 -14.17 -15.91 -0.31
C GLY A 67 -12.99 -15.89 -1.27
N GLU A 68 -12.66 -17.07 -1.80
CA GLU A 68 -11.65 -17.31 -2.81
C GLU A 68 -11.97 -16.58 -4.13
N SER A 69 -10.91 -16.05 -4.77
CA SER A 69 -10.68 -15.82 -6.21
C SER A 69 -11.80 -15.38 -7.16
N SER A 70 -11.50 -14.36 -7.99
CA SER A 70 -11.92 -14.30 -9.41
C SER A 70 -10.97 -13.37 -10.18
N SER A 71 -10.15 -13.91 -11.09
CA SER A 71 -10.49 -14.21 -12.50
C SER A 71 -10.68 -12.93 -13.31
N SER A 72 -9.62 -12.51 -14.01
CA SER A 72 -9.69 -11.48 -15.05
C SER A 72 -9.65 -12.16 -16.40
N GLY A 73 -10.81 -12.31 -17.01
CA GLY A 73 -10.97 -12.82 -18.37
C GLY A 73 -10.69 -11.75 -19.40
N THR A 74 -9.72 -11.98 -20.28
CA THR A 74 -9.66 -11.56 -21.69
C THR A 74 -8.83 -12.66 -22.38
N SER A 75 -9.19 -13.26 -23.52
CA SER A 75 -9.57 -12.65 -24.79
C SER A 75 -10.26 -13.70 -25.67
N ARG A 76 -11.22 -13.24 -26.46
CA ARG A 76 -11.85 -14.02 -27.53
C ARG A 76 -10.82 -14.28 -28.63
N LEU A 77 -10.66 -15.53 -29.05
CA LEU A 77 -10.19 -15.86 -30.41
C LEU A 77 -10.72 -17.24 -30.80
N ASP A 78 -11.84 -17.17 -31.53
CA ASP A 78 -12.22 -17.98 -32.68
C ASP A 78 -11.22 -19.08 -33.10
N LYS A 79 -11.65 -20.35 -33.06
CA LYS A 79 -11.71 -21.21 -34.25
C LYS A 79 -12.43 -22.52 -33.90
N ALA A 80 -13.68 -22.61 -34.33
CA ALA A 80 -14.28 -23.90 -34.60
C ALA A 80 -13.47 -24.56 -35.72
N ASP A 81 -12.93 -25.75 -35.49
CA ASP A 81 -12.76 -26.70 -36.58
C ASP A 81 -12.93 -28.12 -36.06
N SER A 82 -14.04 -28.68 -36.50
CA SER A 82 -14.50 -30.04 -36.29
C SER A 82 -13.73 -30.92 -37.25
N PHE A 83 -12.77 -31.72 -36.75
CA PHE A 83 -12.23 -32.83 -37.53
C PHE A 83 -12.60 -34.18 -36.92
N ARG A 84 -13.18 -34.98 -37.81
CA ARG A 84 -13.91 -36.21 -37.63
C ARG A 84 -12.99 -37.40 -37.95
N GLY A 85 -12.92 -38.39 -37.06
CA GLY A 85 -12.59 -39.79 -37.35
C GLY A 85 -11.09 -40.16 -37.40
N PRO A 86 -10.76 -41.47 -37.53
CA PRO A 86 -11.63 -42.65 -37.62
C PRO A 86 -11.80 -43.45 -36.32
#